data_AF-A0A1Q9A1E0-F1
#
_entry.id   AF-A0A1Q9A1E0-F1
#
_cell.length_a   1.000
_cell.length_b   1.000
_cell.length_c   1.000
_cell.angle_alpha   90.00
_cell.angle_beta   90.00
_cell.angle_gamma   90.00
#
_symmetry.space_group_name_H-M   'P 1'
#
loop_
_entity.id
_entity.type
_entity.pdbx_description
1 polymer ?
#
loop_
_entity_poly.entity_id
_entity_poly.type
_entity_poly.pdbx_seq_one_letter_code
_entity_poly.pdbx_strand_id
1 'polypeptide(L)'
;MNSDEQKMLLIGFPQNGRVLTFDDWNRRDEAGATAYYAEILIGKRREEIRRIVDHEVRLEAEGAHDACNIYYSDVEDDPTKAVISYRFGLKDPKQDTVMAAMMWEVYLTFNEQGVVSKVVAEASILAP
;
A
#
# COMPACT_ATOMS: atom_id res chain seq x y z
N MET A 1 -3.12 16.64 16.34
CA MET A 1 -2.29 15.90 15.36
C MET A 1 -1.23 16.85 14.86
N ASN A 2 0.05 16.52 15.06
CA ASN A 2 1.15 17.33 14.56
C ASN A 2 1.21 17.21 13.03
N SER A 3 1.53 18.30 12.34
CA SER A 3 1.65 18.34 10.87
C SER A 3 2.67 17.36 10.30
N ASP A 4 3.59 16.85 11.14
CA ASP A 4 4.63 15.90 10.76
C ASP A 4 4.11 14.45 10.70
N GLU A 5 3.09 14.10 11.49
CA GLU A 5 2.45 12.77 11.41
C GLU A 5 1.60 12.64 10.15
N GLN A 6 0.92 13.72 9.73
CA GLN A 6 0.18 13.75 8.47
C GLN A 6 1.07 13.62 7.22
N LYS A 7 2.37 13.96 7.32
CA LYS A 7 3.35 13.76 6.24
C LYS A 7 3.89 12.33 6.16
N MET A 8 3.67 11.51 7.18
CA MET A 8 4.14 10.11 7.22
C MET A 8 3.06 9.10 6.84
N LEU A 9 1.87 9.56 6.49
CA LEU A 9 0.79 8.68 6.06
C LEU A 9 1.04 8.20 4.65
N LEU A 10 0.96 6.89 4.47
CA LEU A 10 0.85 6.23 3.19
C LEU A 10 -0.62 6.33 2.80
N ILE A 11 -0.98 7.31 1.98
CA ILE A 11 -2.39 7.67 1.72
C ILE A 11 -3.19 6.49 1.09
N GLY A 12 -2.52 5.39 0.73
CA GLY A 12 -3.09 4.28 0.00
C GLY A 12 -3.36 4.70 -1.44
N PHE A 13 -2.95 3.89 -2.41
CA PHE A 13 -3.42 4.06 -3.77
C PHE A 13 -4.51 3.04 -4.02
N PRO A 14 -5.61 3.38 -4.75
CA PRO A 14 -6.05 4.72 -5.10
C PRO A 14 -6.87 5.39 -3.98
N GLN A 15 -6.94 6.72 -3.98
CA GLN A 15 -7.62 7.55 -2.95
C GLN A 15 -9.11 7.74 -3.23
N ASN A 16 -9.78 6.69 -3.67
CA ASN A 16 -11.19 6.73 -4.09
C ASN A 16 -12.09 5.92 -3.14
N GLY A 17 -11.65 5.75 -1.89
CA GLY A 17 -12.35 4.98 -0.89
C GLY A 17 -12.11 3.47 -0.96
N ARG A 18 -12.81 2.77 -0.07
CA ARG A 18 -12.66 1.32 0.20
C ARG A 18 -13.12 0.38 -0.91
N VAL A 19 -14.04 0.84 -1.74
CA VAL A 19 -14.62 0.04 -2.82
C VAL A 19 -14.41 0.78 -4.13
N LEU A 20 -13.60 0.18 -4.98
CA LEU A 20 -13.18 0.70 -6.27
C LEU A 20 -14.00 0.10 -7.40
N THR A 21 -13.93 0.75 -8.55
CA THR A 21 -14.55 0.31 -9.80
C THR A 21 -13.49 -0.20 -10.78
N PHE A 22 -13.92 -0.86 -11.85
CA PHE A 22 -13.04 -1.20 -12.97
C PHE A 22 -12.45 0.03 -13.69
N ASP A 23 -13.12 1.18 -13.62
CA ASP A 23 -12.55 2.42 -14.15
C ASP A 23 -11.37 2.90 -13.31
N ASP A 24 -11.45 2.76 -11.97
CA ASP A 24 -10.31 3.03 -11.08
C ASP A 24 -9.13 2.09 -11.39
N TRP A 25 -9.42 0.80 -11.60
CA TRP A 25 -8.41 -0.18 -12.03
C TRP A 25 -7.73 0.20 -13.35
N ASN A 26 -8.52 0.63 -14.34
CA ASN A 26 -8.00 1.02 -15.65
C ASN A 26 -7.20 2.33 -15.60
N ARG A 27 -7.41 3.15 -14.58
CA ARG A 27 -6.70 4.42 -14.35
C ARG A 27 -5.54 4.30 -13.37
N ARG A 28 -5.22 3.10 -12.89
CA ARG A 28 -4.12 2.89 -11.95
C ARG A 28 -2.82 3.48 -12.51
N ASP A 29 -2.10 4.18 -11.65
CA ASP A 29 -0.81 4.80 -11.97
C ASP A 29 0.28 4.20 -11.07
N GLU A 30 0.83 3.07 -11.51
CA GLU A 30 1.90 2.35 -10.80
C GLU A 30 3.18 3.18 -10.71
N ALA A 31 3.46 4.02 -11.73
CA ALA A 31 4.63 4.89 -11.74
C ALA A 31 4.48 6.02 -10.72
N GLY A 32 3.31 6.68 -10.68
CA GLY A 32 2.97 7.70 -9.68
C GLY A 32 2.96 7.14 -8.26
N ALA A 33 2.34 5.97 -8.05
CA ALA A 33 2.37 5.28 -6.77
C ALA A 33 3.81 4.95 -6.33
N THR A 34 4.63 4.41 -7.25
CA THR A 34 6.05 4.11 -6.98
C THR A 34 6.81 5.37 -6.56
N ALA A 35 6.65 6.48 -7.28
CA ALA A 35 7.32 7.73 -6.97
C ALA A 35 6.93 8.27 -5.58
N TYR A 36 5.63 8.25 -5.28
CA TYR A 36 5.11 8.66 -3.98
C TYR A 36 5.66 7.80 -2.83
N TYR A 37 5.58 6.48 -2.94
CA TYR A 37 6.10 5.60 -1.89
C TYR A 37 7.62 5.69 -1.76
N ALA A 38 8.34 5.94 -2.85
CA ALA A 38 9.78 6.16 -2.82
C ALA A 38 10.15 7.45 -2.05
N GLU A 39 9.42 8.55 -2.23
CA GLU A 39 9.64 9.80 -1.50
C GLU A 39 9.55 9.61 0.01
N ILE A 40 8.62 8.77 0.47
CA ILE A 40 8.40 8.52 1.88
C ILE A 40 9.35 7.44 2.41
N LEU A 41 9.55 6.33 1.69
CA LEU A 41 10.14 5.12 2.25
C LEU A 41 11.64 4.97 2.01
N ILE A 42 12.21 5.59 0.97
CA ILE A 42 13.66 5.52 0.71
C ILE A 42 14.45 6.06 1.92
N GLY A 43 15.49 5.33 2.31
CA GLY A 43 16.33 5.67 3.45
C GLY A 43 15.78 5.24 4.82
N LYS A 44 14.52 4.78 4.91
CA LYS A 44 13.96 4.26 6.16
C LYS A 44 14.47 2.85 6.46
N ARG A 45 14.59 2.53 7.75
CA ARG A 45 14.86 1.18 8.26
C ARG A 45 13.56 0.39 8.42
N ARG A 46 13.67 -0.94 8.50
CA ARG A 46 12.53 -1.85 8.74
C ARG A 46 11.65 -1.42 9.93
N GLU A 47 12.25 -1.04 11.05
CA GLU A 47 11.51 -0.60 12.26
C GLU A 47 10.72 0.70 12.07
N GLU A 48 11.22 1.61 11.22
CA GLU A 48 10.50 2.84 10.88
C GLU A 48 9.31 2.53 9.97
N ILE A 49 9.50 1.61 9.02
CA ILE A 49 8.42 1.15 8.12
C ILE A 49 7.34 0.43 8.91
N ARG A 50 7.71 -0.47 9.83
CA ARG A 50 6.74 -1.14 10.70
C ARG A 50 5.92 -0.14 11.51
N ARG A 51 6.54 0.89 12.09
CA ARG A 51 5.80 1.95 12.80
C ARG A 51 4.83 2.72 11.91
N ILE A 52 5.21 2.98 10.66
CA ILE A 52 4.30 3.60 9.67
C ILE A 52 3.13 2.67 9.40
N VAL A 53 3.39 1.40 9.07
CA VAL A 53 2.33 0.42 8.76
C VAL A 53 1.42 0.17 9.96
N ASP A 54 1.95 0.07 11.18
CA ASP A 54 1.15 -0.09 12.40
C ASP A 54 0.20 1.11 12.61
N HIS A 55 0.63 2.31 12.22
CA HIS A 55 -0.21 3.49 12.22
C HIS A 55 -1.32 3.40 11.16
N GLU A 56 -0.99 2.97 9.93
CA GLU A 56 -1.98 2.75 8.87
C GLU A 56 -3.03 1.71 9.27
N VAL A 57 -2.62 0.58 9.86
CA VAL A 57 -3.52 -0.48 10.36
C VAL A 57 -4.47 0.09 11.43
N ARG A 58 -3.98 0.97 12.29
CA ARG A 58 -4.83 1.65 13.27
C ARG A 58 -5.85 2.57 12.59
N LEU A 59 -5.44 3.35 11.58
CA LEU A 59 -6.36 4.20 10.82
C LEU A 59 -7.39 3.38 10.04
N GLU A 60 -7.02 2.22 9.51
CA GLU A 60 -7.92 1.25 8.91
C GLU A 60 -9.02 0.83 9.90
N ALA A 61 -8.62 0.42 11.10
CA ALA A 61 -9.53 0.00 12.17
C ALA A 61 -10.45 1.14 12.64
N GLU A 62 -9.99 2.39 12.60
CA GLU A 62 -10.76 3.59 12.92
C GLU A 62 -11.69 4.06 11.78
N GLY A 63 -11.62 3.44 10.60
CA GLY A 63 -12.40 3.87 9.43
C GLY A 63 -11.82 5.07 8.70
N ALA A 64 -10.59 5.49 9.05
CA ALA A 64 -9.92 6.68 8.54
C ALA A 64 -8.92 6.39 7.40
N HIS A 65 -8.86 5.14 6.93
CA HIS A 65 -8.02 4.72 5.81
C HIS A 65 -8.84 4.02 4.72
N ASP A 66 -8.46 4.24 3.46
CA ASP A 66 -9.18 3.77 2.26
C ASP A 66 -8.93 2.30 1.93
N ALA A 67 -7.80 1.70 2.30
CA ALA A 67 -7.63 0.25 2.21
C ALA A 67 -8.49 -0.50 3.27
N CYS A 68 -8.80 -1.75 2.97
CA CYS A 68 -9.65 -2.67 3.75
C CYS A 68 -8.88 -3.85 4.38
N ASN A 69 -7.55 -3.85 4.23
CA ASN A 69 -6.62 -4.77 4.87
C ASN A 69 -5.23 -4.25 4.54
N ILE A 70 -4.42 -3.95 5.56
CA ILE A 70 -3.05 -3.48 5.39
C ILE A 70 -2.12 -4.48 6.05
N TYR A 71 -1.15 -5.00 5.29
CA TYR A 71 -0.16 -5.93 5.81
C TYR A 71 1.26 -5.55 5.43
N TYR A 72 2.19 -5.85 6.33
CA TYR A 72 3.63 -5.83 6.07
C TYR A 72 4.16 -7.25 6.22
N SER A 73 4.93 -7.71 5.24
CA SER A 73 5.62 -8.99 5.32
C SER A 73 7.07 -8.87 4.88
N ASP A 74 7.95 -9.50 5.63
CA ASP A 74 9.28 -9.84 5.16
C ASP A 74 9.13 -10.96 4.09
N VAL A 75 9.98 -10.97 3.06
CA VAL A 75 9.97 -12.04 2.04
C VAL A 75 10.78 -13.22 2.60
N GLU A 76 10.14 -14.38 2.76
CA GLU A 76 10.68 -15.54 3.50
C GLU A 76 12.08 -15.97 3.04
N ASP A 77 12.31 -15.98 1.73
CA ASP A 77 13.58 -16.39 1.13
C ASP A 77 14.53 -15.24 0.76
N ASP A 78 14.17 -13.98 1.08
CA ASP A 78 14.99 -12.82 0.73
C ASP A 78 14.97 -11.76 1.85
N PRO A 79 15.98 -11.75 2.75
CA PRO A 79 16.07 -10.79 3.85
C PRO A 79 16.42 -9.38 3.37
N THR A 80 16.62 -9.16 2.07
CA THR A 80 16.77 -7.82 1.49
C THR A 80 15.45 -7.28 0.95
N LYS A 81 14.35 -8.04 1.07
CA LYS A 81 13.04 -7.62 0.58
C LYS A 81 11.99 -7.58 1.67
N ALA A 82 10.97 -6.77 1.42
CA ALA A 82 9.70 -6.77 2.15
C ALA A 82 8.61 -6.27 1.21
N VAL A 83 7.37 -6.51 1.58
CA VAL A 83 6.20 -5.98 0.89
C VAL A 83 5.27 -5.32 1.91
N ILE A 84 4.76 -4.16 1.56
CA ILE A 84 3.57 -3.58 2.20
C ILE A 84 2.42 -3.76 1.21
N SER A 85 1.27 -4.20 1.68
CA SER A 85 0.16 -4.45 0.78
C SER A 85 -1.12 -3.86 1.29
N TYR A 86 -1.85 -3.26 0.37
CA TYR A 86 -3.11 -2.57 0.58
C TYR A 86 -4.17 -3.25 -0.25
N ARG A 87 -5.25 -3.70 0.40
CA ARG A 87 -6.38 -4.34 -0.27
C ARG A 87 -7.56 -3.39 -0.38
N PHE A 88 -8.24 -3.42 -1.51
CA PHE A 88 -9.47 -2.67 -1.77
C PHE A 88 -10.54 -3.60 -2.31
N GLY A 89 -11.80 -3.36 -1.97
CA GLY A 89 -12.91 -4.04 -2.64
C GLY A 89 -12.98 -3.60 -4.10
N LEU A 90 -13.24 -4.52 -5.02
CA LEU A 90 -13.48 -4.19 -6.43
C LEU A 90 -14.90 -4.60 -6.83
N LYS A 91 -15.69 -3.61 -7.26
CA LYS A 91 -17.08 -3.78 -7.70
C LYS A 91 -17.16 -3.96 -9.21
N ASP A 92 -17.95 -4.94 -9.65
CA ASP A 92 -18.28 -5.11 -11.08
C ASP A 92 -19.33 -4.05 -11.48
N PRO A 93 -19.14 -3.26 -12.55
CA PRO A 93 -20.17 -2.35 -13.03
C PRO A 93 -21.46 -3.08 -13.49
N LYS A 94 -21.40 -4.38 -13.79
CA LYS A 94 -22.53 -5.19 -14.27
C LYS A 94 -23.30 -5.90 -13.16
N GLN A 95 -22.71 -6.05 -11.97
CA GLN A 95 -23.32 -6.72 -10.83
C GLN A 95 -23.19 -5.80 -9.62
N ASP A 96 -24.28 -5.52 -8.90
CA ASP A 96 -24.28 -4.59 -7.74
C ASP A 96 -23.58 -5.20 -6.49
N THR A 97 -22.50 -5.94 -6.70
CA THR A 97 -21.78 -6.76 -5.72
C THR A 97 -20.27 -6.60 -5.86
N VAL A 98 -19.55 -6.71 -4.74
CA VAL A 98 -18.08 -6.79 -4.74
C VAL A 98 -17.69 -8.19 -5.20
N MET A 99 -16.90 -8.28 -6.27
CA MET A 99 -16.60 -9.55 -6.95
C MET A 99 -15.14 -9.99 -6.78
N ALA A 100 -14.24 -9.05 -6.51
CA ALA A 100 -12.81 -9.28 -6.40
C ALA A 100 -12.19 -8.29 -5.43
N ALA A 101 -10.87 -8.39 -5.23
CA ALA A 101 -10.11 -7.35 -4.57
C ALA A 101 -9.02 -6.79 -5.49
N MET A 102 -8.89 -5.47 -5.51
CA MET A 102 -7.70 -4.83 -6.03
C MET A 102 -6.66 -4.81 -4.92
N MET A 103 -5.43 -5.21 -5.22
CA MET A 103 -4.30 -5.12 -4.31
C MET A 103 -3.30 -4.12 -4.86
N TRP A 104 -2.70 -3.34 -3.96
CA TRP A 104 -1.50 -2.57 -4.21
C TRP A 104 -0.38 -3.12 -3.36
N GLU A 105 0.65 -3.61 -4.00
CA GLU A 105 1.83 -4.16 -3.36
C GLU A 105 3.00 -3.20 -3.54
N VAL A 106 3.55 -2.75 -2.43
CA VAL A 106 4.71 -1.87 -2.36
C VAL A 106 5.90 -2.71 -1.97
N TYR A 107 6.66 -3.12 -2.97
CA TYR A 107 7.89 -3.88 -2.85
C TYR A 107 9.03 -2.98 -2.41
N LEU A 108 9.71 -3.39 -1.35
CA LEU A 108 10.83 -2.69 -0.75
C LEU A 108 12.08 -3.54 -0.94
N THR A 109 13.18 -2.91 -1.33
CA THR A 109 14.52 -3.53 -1.31
C THR A 109 15.40 -2.75 -0.35
N PHE A 110 16.09 -3.47 0.52
CA PHE A 110 17.03 -2.93 1.50
C PHE A 110 18.47 -3.10 0.99
N ASN A 111 19.33 -2.12 1.25
CA ASN A 111 20.77 -2.24 1.03
C ASN A 111 21.46 -2.97 2.20
N GLU A 112 22.78 -3.13 2.10
CA GLU A 112 23.62 -3.76 3.13
C GLU A 112 23.54 -3.07 4.50
N GLN A 113 23.18 -1.79 4.53
CA GLN A 113 23.01 -1.01 5.76
C GLN A 113 21.60 -1.19 6.39
N GLY A 114 20.73 -1.98 5.76
CA GLY A 114 19.38 -2.26 6.25
C GLY A 114 18.40 -1.10 6.07
N VAL A 115 18.67 -0.18 5.14
CA VAL A 115 17.75 0.90 4.75
C VAL A 115 17.19 0.67 3.37
N VAL A 116 15.97 1.14 3.11
CA VAL A 116 15.32 1.02 1.80
C VAL A 116 16.13 1.77 0.75
N SER A 117 16.55 1.07 -0.29
CA SER A 117 17.29 1.59 -1.44
C SER A 117 16.46 1.61 -2.72
N LYS A 118 15.38 0.82 -2.78
CA LYS A 118 14.46 0.78 -3.91
C LYS A 118 13.04 0.51 -3.44
N VAL A 119 12.09 1.16 -4.10
CA VAL A 119 10.65 0.96 -3.94
C VAL A 119 10.04 0.70 -5.32
N VAL A 120 9.12 -0.25 -5.41
CA VAL A 120 8.29 -0.50 -6.60
C VAL A 120 6.87 -0.74 -6.11
N ALA A 121 5.89 -0.04 -6.68
CA ALA A 121 4.49 -0.27 -6.39
C ALA A 121 3.79 -0.88 -7.61
N GLU A 122 3.09 -1.97 -7.40
CA GLU A 122 2.37 -2.70 -8.44
C GLU A 122 0.94 -2.93 -8.00
N ALA A 123 0.00 -2.88 -8.95
CA ALA A 123 -1.39 -3.19 -8.68
C ALA A 123 -1.79 -4.51 -9.34
N SER A 124 -2.56 -5.31 -8.63
CA SER A 124 -3.07 -6.60 -9.11
C SER A 124 -4.55 -6.77 -8.75
N ILE A 125 -5.24 -7.66 -9.47
CA ILE A 125 -6.59 -8.10 -9.10
C ILE A 125 -6.47 -9.51 -8.55
N LEU A 126 -6.93 -9.68 -7.32
CA LEU A 126 -7.18 -10.99 -6.73
C LEU A 126 -8.61 -11.39 -7.11
N ALA A 127 -8.73 -12.21 -8.16
CA ALA A 127 -9.99 -12.87 -8.49
C ALA A 127 -10.25 -14.02 -7.50
N PRO A 128 -11.51 -14.32 -7.17
CA PRO A 128 -11.89 -15.47 -6.34
C PRO A 128 -11.53 -16.82 -6.99
#